data_AF-A0A534R2I1-F1
#
_entry.id   AF-A0A534R2I1-F1
#
_cell.length_a   1.000
_cell.length_b   1.000
_cell.length_c   1.000
_cell.angle_alpha   90.00
_cell.angle_beta   90.00
_cell.angle_gamma   90.00
#
_symmetry.space_group_name_H-M   'P 1'
#
loop_
_entity.id
_entity.type
_entity.pdbx_description
1 polymer ?
#
loop_
_entity_poly.entity_id
_entity_poly.type
_entity_poly.pdbx_seq_one_letter_code
_entity_poly.pdbx_strand_id
1 'polypeptide(L)'
;YTRGEPREGLVAREMLRSGQWLVPARPDDEPARKPPLYYWAAAAALAALPDRPELALRLPSAALGAAAVLGTWATARAAFGS
;
A
#
# COMPACT_ATOMS: atom_id res chain seq x y z
N TYR A 1 16.05 14.58 -6.97
CA TYR A 1 15.29 13.32 -6.94
C TYR A 1 16.27 12.16 -6.82
N THR A 2 16.59 11.74 -5.60
CA THR A 2 17.51 10.63 -5.35
C THR A 2 16.84 9.36 -5.89
N ARG A 3 17.45 8.68 -6.88
CA ARG A 3 16.86 7.52 -7.59
C ARG A 3 16.51 6.31 -6.70
N GLY A 4 16.74 6.38 -5.39
CA GLY A 4 16.63 5.24 -4.46
C GLY A 4 15.27 5.08 -3.78
N GLU A 5 14.47 6.14 -3.65
CA GLU A 5 13.22 6.07 -2.87
C GLU A 5 12.06 5.59 -3.76
N PRO A 6 11.30 4.55 -3.36
CA PRO A 6 10.21 4.03 -4.18
C PRO A 6 9.21 5.14 -4.52
N ARG A 7 8.95 5.34 -5.81
CA ARG A 7 7.96 6.32 -6.32
C ARG A 7 6.62 6.27 -5.57
N GLU A 8 6.22 5.06 -5.19
CA GLU A 8 4.96 4.84 -4.48
C GLU A 8 4.99 5.29 -3.02
N GLY A 9 6.16 5.19 -2.37
CA GLY A 9 6.35 5.66 -1.00
C GLY A 9 6.25 7.17 -0.90
N LEU A 10 6.70 7.90 -1.94
CA LEU A 10 6.57 9.36 -2.00
C LEU A 10 5.10 9.80 -2.06
N VAL A 11 4.27 9.11 -2.85
CA VAL A 11 2.83 9.38 -2.92
C VAL A 11 2.17 9.15 -1.57
N ALA A 12 2.44 8.00 -0.93
CA ALA A 12 1.84 7.69 0.38
C ALA A 12 2.26 8.68 1.48
N ARG A 13 3.53 9.12 1.48
CA ARG A 13 4.01 10.18 2.38
C ARG A 13 3.36 11.52 2.09
N GLU A 14 3.21 11.86 0.81
CA GLU A 14 2.58 13.10 0.41
C GLU A 14 1.11 13.15 0.85
N MET A 15 0.36 12.06 0.67
CA MET A 15 -1.03 11.96 1.12
C MET A 15 -1.19 12.19 2.63
N LEU A 16 -0.25 11.68 3.45
CA LEU A 16 -0.24 11.94 4.89
C LEU A 16 0.09 13.40 5.21
N ARG A 17 1.01 13.99 4.46
CA ARG A 17 1.47 15.38 4.66
C ARG A 17 0.42 16.41 4.23
N SER A 18 -0.20 16.20 3.07
CA SER A 18 -1.16 17.13 2.46
C SER A 18 -2.60 16.88 2.87
N GLY A 19 -2.92 15.69 3.38
CA GLY A 19 -4.29 15.27 3.68
C GLY A 19 -5.14 15.02 2.43
N GLN A 20 -4.54 14.96 1.24
CA GLN A 20 -5.25 14.70 0.00
C GLN A 20 -5.45 13.19 -0.20
N TRP A 21 -6.58 12.67 0.29
CA TRP A 21 -6.91 11.25 0.17
C TRP A 21 -7.64 10.89 -1.12
N LEU A 22 -8.32 11.85 -1.77
CA LEU A 22 -9.13 11.58 -2.96
C LEU A 22 -8.30 11.41 -4.23
N VAL A 23 -7.32 12.30 -4.45
CA VAL A 23 -6.45 12.32 -5.62
C VAL A 23 -5.00 12.17 -5.15
N PRO A 24 -4.47 10.94 -5.11
CA PRO A 24 -3.07 10.73 -4.75
C PRO A 24 -2.15 11.41 -5.75
N ALA A 25 -1.25 12.24 -5.26
CA ALA A 25 -0.25 12.95 -6.04
C ALA A 25 1.14 12.78 -5.44
N ARG A 26 2.16 13.01 -6.27
CA ARG A 26 3.54 13.12 -5.81
C ARG A 26 3.81 14.53 -5.28
N PRO A 27 4.94 14.76 -4.58
CA PRO A 27 5.29 16.08 -4.06
C PRO A 27 5.41 17.20 -5.11
N ASP A 28 5.57 16.85 -6.39
CA ASP A 28 5.60 17.75 -7.55
C ASP A 28 4.21 17.94 -8.20
N ASP A 29 3.15 17.55 -7.50
CA ASP A 29 1.75 17.62 -7.94
C ASP A 29 1.43 16.75 -9.17
N GLU A 30 2.33 15.84 -9.55
CA GLU A 30 2.05 14.85 -10.59
C GLU A 30 1.09 13.78 -10.05
N PRO A 31 -0.09 13.57 -10.67
CA PRO A 31 -1.03 12.53 -10.23
C PRO A 31 -0.39 11.15 -10.26
N ALA A 32 -0.72 10.35 -9.24
CA ALA A 32 -0.32 8.96 -9.22
C ALA A 32 -0.95 8.20 -10.40
N ARG A 33 -0.17 7.36 -11.07
CA ARG A 33 -0.65 6.57 -12.22
C ARG A 33 -1.44 5.33 -11.81
N LYS A 34 -1.34 4.92 -10.55
CA LYS A 34 -2.02 3.73 -10.02
C LYS A 34 -3.31 4.13 -9.29
N PRO A 35 -4.29 3.23 -9.23
CA PRO A 35 -5.49 3.43 -8.40
C PRO A 35 -5.14 3.69 -6.93
N PRO A 36 -6.03 4.38 -6.19
CA PRO A 36 -5.71 4.91 -4.86
C PRO A 36 -5.60 3.84 -3.76
N LEU A 37 -6.13 2.64 -3.98
CA LEU A 37 -6.24 1.60 -2.95
C LEU A 37 -4.90 1.27 -2.27
N TYR A 38 -3.84 1.07 -3.05
CA TYR A 38 -2.53 0.79 -2.49
C TYR A 38 -2.02 1.98 -1.67
N TYR A 39 -2.20 3.20 -2.16
CA TYR A 39 -1.72 4.39 -1.47
C TYR A 39 -2.47 4.66 -0.17
N TRP A 40 -3.77 4.39 -0.11
CA TRP A 40 -4.53 4.44 1.15
C TRP A 40 -3.98 3.47 2.18
N ALA A 41 -3.77 2.22 1.80
CA ALA A 41 -3.23 1.21 2.70
C ALA A 41 -1.78 1.53 3.13
N ALA A 42 -0.95 2.01 2.20
CA ALA A 42 0.43 2.41 2.47
C ALA A 42 0.51 3.66 3.37
N ALA A 43 -0.33 4.66 3.14
CA ALA A 43 -0.42 5.85 3.99
C ALA A 43 -0.90 5.48 5.40
N ALA A 44 -1.92 4.63 5.53
CA ALA A 44 -2.35 4.14 6.84
C ALA A 44 -1.24 3.35 7.57
N ALA A 45 -0.51 2.49 6.86
CA ALA A 45 0.62 1.74 7.43
C ALA A 45 1.76 2.67 7.85
N LEU A 46 2.05 3.72 7.08
CA LEU A 46 3.05 4.74 7.43
C LEU A 46 2.63 5.55 8.65
N ALA A 47 1.34 5.88 8.79
CA ALA A 47 0.83 6.55 9.98
C ALA A 47 0.95 5.67 11.24
N ALA A 48 0.80 4.35 11.09
CA ALA A 48 0.91 3.40 12.20
C ALA A 48 2.37 3.03 12.54
N LEU A 49 3.29 3.06 11.57
CA LEU A 49 4.72 2.73 11.74
C LEU A 49 5.62 3.83 11.16
N PRO A 50 5.58 5.06 11.69
CA PRO A 50 6.35 6.18 11.15
C PRO A 50 7.87 5.95 11.22
N ASP A 51 8.34 5.23 12.24
CA ASP A 51 9.77 4.94 12.45
C ASP A 51 10.30 3.80 11.58
N ARG A 52 9.42 3.11 10.82
CA ARG A 52 9.79 1.96 9.98
C ARG A 52 9.16 2.05 8.59
N PRO A 53 9.51 3.06 7.77
CA PRO A 53 8.85 3.34 6.50
C PRO A 53 9.00 2.19 5.49
N GLU A 54 10.14 1.49 5.45
CA GLU A 54 10.35 0.37 4.52
C GLU A 54 9.43 -0.81 4.86
N LEU A 55 9.23 -1.07 6.15
CA LEU A 55 8.29 -2.09 6.61
C LEU A 55 6.86 -1.65 6.32
N ALA A 56 6.50 -0.41 6.69
CA ALA A 56 5.18 0.17 6.47
C ALA A 56 4.74 0.07 5.00
N LEU A 57 5.62 0.40 4.05
CA LEU A 57 5.31 0.34 2.62
C LEU A 57 5.15 -1.08 2.07
N ARG A 58 5.74 -2.09 2.73
CA ARG A 58 5.66 -3.51 2.34
C ARG A 58 4.49 -4.24 3.00
N LEU A 59 4.05 -3.78 4.17
CA LEU A 59 2.98 -4.41 4.95
C LEU A 59 1.67 -4.62 4.17
N PRO A 60 1.15 -3.63 3.40
CA PRO A 60 -0.06 -3.83 2.62
C PRO A 60 0.04 -5.00 1.64
N SER A 61 1.15 -5.06 0.88
CA SER A 61 1.37 -6.14 -0.10
C SER A 61 1.55 -7.49 0.58
N ALA A 62 2.27 -7.55 1.69
CA ALA A 62 2.47 -8.79 2.46
C ALA A 62 1.13 -9.31 3.02
N ALA A 63 0.31 -8.43 3.58
CA ALA A 63 -1.00 -8.78 4.14
C ALA A 63 -1.96 -9.26 3.05
N LEU A 64 -2.06 -8.56 1.92
CA LEU A 64 -2.92 -8.96 0.81
C LEU A 64 -2.45 -10.26 0.15
N GLY A 65 -1.14 -10.46 0.03
CA GLY A 65 -0.56 -11.71 -0.46
C GLY A 65 -0.90 -12.90 0.45
N ALA A 66 -0.74 -12.73 1.77
CA ALA A 66 -1.12 -13.76 2.73
C ALA A 66 -2.63 -14.04 2.70
N ALA A 67 -3.46 -13.00 2.62
CA ALA A 67 -4.91 -13.15 2.50
C ALA A 67 -5.31 -13.90 1.21
N ALA A 68 -4.63 -13.65 0.09
CA ALA A 68 -4.88 -14.35 -1.16
C ALA A 68 -4.55 -15.86 -1.04
N VAL A 69 -3.44 -16.22 -0.40
CA VAL A 69 -3.07 -17.61 -0.14
C VAL A 69 -4.11 -18.30 0.75
N LEU A 70 -4.49 -17.67 1.86
CA LEU A 70 -5.48 -18.22 2.78
C LEU A 70 -6.86 -18.33 2.13
N GLY A 71 -7.26 -17.34 1.33
CA GLY A 71 -8.52 -17.36 0.58
C GLY A 71 -8.56 -18.46 -0.47
N THR A 72 -7.45 -18.68 -1.18
CA THR A 72 -7.31 -19.79 -2.14
C THR A 72 -7.43 -21.13 -1.43
N TRP A 73 -6.71 -21.30 -0.32
CA TRP A 73 -6.77 -22.52 0.48
C TRP A 73 -8.18 -22.79 1.02
N ALA A 74 -8.83 -21.76 1.59
CA ALA A 74 -10.18 -21.88 2.13
C ALA A 74 -11.19 -22.26 1.04
N THR A 75 -11.08 -21.66 -0.14
CA THR A 75 -11.94 -21.96 -1.29
C THR A 75 -11.71 -23.40 -1.79
N ALA A 76 -10.46 -23.83 -1.89
CA ALA A 76 -10.13 -25.21 -2.29
C ALA A 76 -10.63 -26.23 -1.27
N ARG A 77 -10.46 -25.97 0.03
CA ARG A 77 -10.97 -26.82 1.09
C ARG A 77 -12.49 -26.92 1.07
N ALA A 78 -13.21 -25.82 0.82
CA ALA A 78 -14.67 -25.82 0.73
C ALA A 78 -15.20 -26.56 -0.51
N ALA A 79 -14.49 -26.48 -1.64
CA ALA A 79 -14.93 -27.09 -2.90
C ALA A 79 -14.54 -28.56 -3.06
N PHE A 80 -13.37 -28.97 -2.53
CA PHE A 80 -12.77 -30.29 -2.78
C PHE A 80 -12.44 -31.08 -1.52
N GLY A 81 -12.63 -30.50 -0.33
CA GLY A 81 -12.43 -31.18 0.95
C GLY A 81 -13.63 -32.05 1.33
N SER A 82 -13.93 -33.06 0.52
CA SER A 82 -14.80 -34.19 0.87
C SER A 82 -13.98 -35.31 1.49
#